data_AF-A0A4V1J514-F1
#
_entry.id   AF-A0A4V1J514-F1
#
_cell.length_a   1.000
_cell.length_b   1.000
_cell.length_c   1.000
_cell.angle_alpha   90.00
_cell.angle_beta   90.00
_cell.angle_gamma   90.00
#
_symmetry.space_group_name_H-M   'P 1'
#
loop_
_entity.id
_entity.type
_entity.pdbx_description
1 polymer ?
#
loop_
_entity_poly.entity_id
_entity_poly.type
_entity_poly.pdbx_seq_one_letter_code
_entity_poly.pdbx_strand_id
1 'polypeptide(L)'
;MLPRLLSLTASFGRLAIRTPVTPLITPVTLRACRLQANPGRGVATAATVVAGRKASPVAAKKASSKPKTKAKPRTKTGLSAAAKLALKPKKKKKKVAAKVPSLSRAVLKPPTTYLSPYSVFIKEHYTSYRNQGLAFTEIMVRGSQDWKQLSPAQHQKYTDAAAQARQERSQERAEFLRRTPYSLIKQENSRRRKLNRTGKKSRKLSMIRHPDFPALLAPSGYSLFIRDTCAKQDISALARAQNIRPMNYVAQLWKQLPESEKQTYRQKGKANSEANRAKVEQFNHQYA
;
A
#
# COMPACT_ATOMS: atom_id res chain seq x y z
N MET A 1 65.20 22.23 -1.37
CA MET A 1 64.80 21.20 -0.39
C MET A 1 63.31 21.33 -0.12
N LEU A 2 62.52 20.30 -0.45
CA LEU A 2 61.06 20.24 -0.32
C LEU A 2 60.72 18.96 0.46
N PRO A 3 59.72 18.97 1.37
CA PRO A 3 59.04 17.75 1.75
C PRO A 3 57.65 17.67 1.13
N ARG A 4 57.42 16.59 0.37
CA ARG A 4 56.12 16.14 -0.15
C ARG A 4 55.41 15.34 0.94
N LEU A 5 54.20 15.77 1.33
CA LEU A 5 53.29 15.00 2.17
C LEU A 5 52.43 14.07 1.30
N LEU A 6 52.49 12.77 1.56
CA LEU A 6 51.69 11.72 0.93
C LEU A 6 50.39 11.51 1.74
N SER A 7 49.24 11.77 1.13
CA SER A 7 47.92 11.45 1.72
C SER A 7 47.45 10.05 1.28
N LEU A 8 47.32 9.13 2.24
CA LEU A 8 46.66 7.83 2.07
C LEU A 8 45.14 7.97 2.19
N THR A 9 44.40 7.75 1.10
CA THR A 9 42.94 7.61 1.13
C THR A 9 42.54 6.15 1.06
N ALA A 10 41.99 5.62 2.15
CA ALA A 10 41.42 4.27 2.23
C ALA A 10 40.03 4.22 1.56
N SER A 11 39.88 3.33 0.57
CA SER A 11 38.60 3.04 -0.10
C SER A 11 37.82 1.97 0.66
N PHE A 12 36.66 2.33 1.23
CA PHE A 12 35.71 1.38 1.79
C PHE A 12 34.87 0.73 0.68
N GLY A 13 35.12 -0.55 0.41
CA GLY A 13 34.34 -1.38 -0.50
C GLY A 13 32.93 -1.65 0.04
N ARG A 14 31.91 -1.30 -0.75
CA ARG A 14 30.51 -1.63 -0.43
C ARG A 14 30.22 -3.11 -0.69
N LEU A 15 29.97 -3.86 0.39
CA LEU A 15 29.40 -5.21 0.32
C LEU A 15 27.93 -5.13 -0.10
N ALA A 16 27.60 -5.67 -1.27
CA ALA A 16 26.24 -5.82 -1.75
C ALA A 16 25.58 -7.06 -1.11
N ILE A 17 24.75 -6.84 -0.09
CA ILE A 17 23.90 -7.86 0.50
C ILE A 17 22.75 -8.15 -0.48
N ARG A 18 22.75 -9.34 -1.08
CA ARG A 18 21.61 -9.86 -1.85
C ARG A 18 20.55 -10.37 -0.87
N THR A 19 19.45 -9.64 -0.73
CA THR A 19 18.26 -10.11 -0.01
C THR A 19 17.46 -11.10 -0.88
N PRO A 20 16.95 -12.21 -0.32
CA PRO A 20 16.07 -13.11 -1.04
C PRO A 20 14.73 -12.43 -1.36
N VAL A 21 14.24 -12.65 -2.59
CA VAL A 21 12.95 -12.16 -3.10
C VAL A 21 11.83 -12.94 -2.41
N THR A 22 11.13 -12.32 -1.47
CA THR A 22 9.86 -12.84 -0.96
C THR A 22 8.71 -12.43 -1.89
N PRO A 23 7.79 -13.34 -2.24
CA PRO A 23 6.63 -12.99 -3.05
C PRO A 23 5.70 -12.07 -2.27
N LEU A 24 5.42 -10.90 -2.86
CA LEU A 24 4.54 -9.87 -2.31
C LEU A 24 3.09 -10.38 -2.34
N ILE A 25 2.61 -11.01 -1.27
CA ILE A 25 1.20 -11.35 -1.09
C ILE A 25 0.45 -10.04 -0.79
N THR A 26 -0.38 -9.59 -1.74
CA THR A 26 -1.18 -8.37 -1.60
C THR A 26 -2.29 -8.54 -0.55
N PRO A 27 -2.59 -7.51 0.27
CA PRO A 27 -3.49 -7.60 1.43
C PRO A 27 -5.00 -7.72 1.11
N VAL A 28 -5.39 -8.00 -0.13
CA VAL A 28 -6.81 -7.98 -0.53
C VAL A 28 -7.56 -9.25 -0.12
N THR A 29 -6.89 -10.40 0.01
CA THR A 29 -7.54 -11.67 0.41
C THR A 29 -7.79 -11.82 1.91
N LEU A 30 -7.09 -11.05 2.77
CA LEU A 30 -7.22 -11.18 4.23
C LEU A 30 -8.43 -10.46 4.82
N ARG A 31 -9.16 -9.66 4.04
CA ARG A 31 -10.32 -8.90 4.54
C ARG A 31 -11.61 -9.74 4.57
N ALA A 32 -11.68 -10.85 3.84
CA ALA A 32 -12.88 -11.69 3.77
C ALA A 32 -13.14 -12.46 5.08
N CYS A 33 -12.10 -12.97 5.76
CA CYS A 33 -12.29 -13.80 6.95
C CYS A 33 -12.33 -12.99 8.27
N ARG A 34 -12.24 -11.64 8.23
CA ARG A 34 -12.22 -10.79 9.44
C ARG A 34 -13.57 -10.12 9.76
N LEU A 35 -14.56 -10.19 8.87
CA LEU A 35 -15.81 -9.44 8.98
C LEU A 35 -17.04 -10.25 9.46
N GLN A 36 -16.87 -11.51 9.86
CA GLN A 36 -17.99 -12.34 10.34
C GLN A 36 -17.91 -12.71 11.83
N ALA A 37 -17.08 -12.03 12.63
CA ALA A 37 -17.04 -12.25 14.07
C ALA A 37 -18.03 -11.33 14.82
N ASN A 38 -19.20 -11.89 15.17
CA ASN A 38 -20.10 -11.54 16.28
C ASN A 38 -20.71 -10.11 16.38
N PRO A 39 -22.00 -9.92 16.07
CA PRO A 39 -22.78 -8.75 16.50
C PRO A 39 -23.39 -8.91 17.91
N GLY A 40 -22.58 -9.30 18.92
CA GLY A 40 -23.18 -9.71 20.20
C GLY A 40 -22.26 -9.72 21.43
N ARG A 41 -21.29 -8.80 21.55
CA ARG A 41 -20.53 -8.67 22.81
C ARG A 41 -20.71 -7.29 23.41
N GLY A 42 -21.68 -7.21 24.33
CA GLY A 42 -21.90 -6.09 25.22
C GLY A 42 -20.62 -5.73 25.99
N VAL A 43 -20.44 -4.44 26.16
CA VAL A 43 -19.31 -3.83 26.87
C VAL A 43 -19.58 -3.97 28.36
N ALA A 44 -18.94 -4.95 29.01
CA ALA A 44 -18.78 -4.96 30.45
C ALA A 44 -17.42 -4.35 30.78
N THR A 45 -17.45 -3.13 31.31
CA THR A 45 -16.33 -2.45 31.95
C THR A 45 -16.02 -3.11 33.29
N ALA A 46 -14.81 -3.64 33.47
CA ALA A 46 -14.32 -4.03 34.79
C ALA A 46 -12.82 -3.70 34.94
N ALA A 47 -12.61 -2.77 35.86
CA ALA A 47 -11.45 -2.47 36.71
C ALA A 47 -10.08 -3.07 36.39
N THR A 48 -9.14 -2.14 36.19
CA THR A 48 -7.69 -2.29 36.28
C THR A 48 -7.27 -2.72 37.70
N VAL A 49 -6.61 -3.88 37.84
CA VAL A 49 -5.77 -4.20 39.01
C VAL A 49 -4.33 -4.30 38.54
N VAL A 50 -3.51 -3.39 39.07
CA VAL A 50 -2.06 -3.32 38.90
C VAL A 50 -1.43 -4.39 39.80
N ALA A 51 -0.74 -5.36 39.20
CA ALA A 51 0.10 -6.30 39.92
C ALA A 51 1.50 -6.33 39.31
N GLY A 52 2.48 -5.89 40.09
CA GLY A 52 3.89 -5.80 39.73
C GLY A 52 4.50 -7.17 39.41
N ARG A 53 5.39 -7.18 38.41
CA ARG A 53 6.23 -8.34 38.10
C ARG A 53 7.70 -8.02 38.35
N LYS A 54 8.24 -8.78 39.31
CA LYS A 54 9.64 -8.86 39.72
C LYS A 54 10.53 -9.33 38.56
N ALA A 55 11.72 -8.74 38.51
CA ALA A 55 12.82 -9.13 37.65
C ALA A 55 13.56 -10.36 38.21
N SER A 56 14.08 -11.21 37.31
CA SER A 56 15.34 -11.99 37.36
C SER A 56 15.23 -13.28 36.52
N PRO A 57 16.33 -13.96 36.13
CA PRO A 57 17.64 -13.47 35.70
C PRO A 57 18.08 -14.03 34.33
N VAL A 58 19.09 -13.38 33.75
CA VAL A 58 19.79 -13.75 32.52
C VAL A 58 20.63 -15.01 32.75
N ALA A 59 20.36 -16.07 31.98
CA ALA A 59 21.21 -17.26 31.92
C ALA A 59 21.99 -17.29 30.60
N ALA A 60 23.31 -17.15 30.71
CA ALA A 60 24.28 -17.34 29.65
C ALA A 60 24.36 -18.81 29.20
N LYS A 61 24.33 -19.07 27.89
CA LYS A 61 24.77 -20.35 27.32
C LYS A 61 25.64 -20.17 26.08
N LYS A 62 26.94 -20.37 26.35
CA LYS A 62 27.95 -21.14 25.62
C LYS A 62 27.92 -21.12 24.09
N ALA A 63 28.98 -20.52 23.55
CA ALA A 63 29.54 -20.78 22.24
C ALA A 63 30.00 -22.24 22.13
N SER A 64 29.66 -22.89 21.01
CA SER A 64 30.40 -24.05 20.51
C SER A 64 30.60 -23.93 19.00
N SER A 65 31.86 -24.07 18.64
CA SER A 65 32.45 -23.97 17.31
C SER A 65 32.26 -25.27 16.52
N LYS A 66 31.99 -25.16 15.21
CA LYS A 66 32.20 -26.24 14.24
C LYS A 66 32.69 -25.66 12.88
N PRO A 67 33.42 -26.46 12.08
CA PRO A 67 34.55 -26.01 11.28
C PRO A 67 34.15 -25.61 9.86
N LYS A 68 34.83 -24.60 9.32
CA LYS A 68 34.77 -24.21 7.91
C LYS A 68 35.62 -25.16 7.06
N THR A 69 34.97 -25.89 6.17
CA THR A 69 35.59 -26.61 5.06
C THR A 69 36.10 -25.63 4.00
N LYS A 70 37.35 -25.83 3.59
CA LYS A 70 38.10 -25.04 2.59
C LYS A 70 37.54 -25.27 1.18
N ALA A 71 37.17 -24.20 0.48
CA ALA A 71 36.85 -24.23 -0.95
C ALA A 71 38.03 -23.70 -1.79
N LYS A 72 38.40 -24.48 -2.81
CA LYS A 72 39.46 -24.24 -3.80
C LYS A 72 39.31 -22.89 -4.56
N PRO A 73 40.41 -22.22 -4.91
CA PRO A 73 40.37 -21.06 -5.80
C PRO A 73 40.21 -21.50 -7.27
N ARG A 74 39.25 -20.88 -7.98
CA ARG A 74 39.11 -20.97 -9.44
C ARG A 74 39.89 -19.82 -10.08
N THR A 75 40.82 -20.19 -10.95
CA THR A 75 41.55 -19.36 -11.90
C THR A 75 40.58 -18.58 -12.79
N LYS A 76 40.78 -17.26 -12.90
CA LYS A 76 40.17 -16.41 -13.93
C LYS A 76 41.24 -16.10 -14.97
N THR A 77 41.10 -16.70 -16.14
CA THR A 77 41.74 -16.26 -17.37
C THR A 77 41.22 -14.88 -17.74
N GLY A 78 42.15 -13.94 -17.94
CA GLY A 78 41.86 -12.59 -18.39
C GLY A 78 41.55 -12.58 -19.89
N LEU A 79 40.52 -11.81 -20.26
CA LEU A 79 40.36 -11.30 -21.62
C LEU A 79 40.58 -9.79 -21.56
N SER A 80 41.50 -9.38 -22.40
CA SER A 80 42.20 -8.10 -22.43
C SER A 80 41.29 -6.93 -22.80
N ALA A 81 41.56 -5.81 -22.15
CA ALA A 81 41.12 -4.50 -22.54
C ALA A 81 42.03 -3.98 -23.68
N ALA A 82 41.74 -4.37 -24.92
CA ALA A 82 42.41 -3.82 -26.10
C ALA A 82 41.54 -3.99 -27.37
N ALA A 83 40.39 -3.31 -27.40
CA ALA A 83 39.67 -3.01 -28.65
C ALA A 83 38.76 -1.79 -28.43
N LYS A 84 39.39 -0.66 -28.12
CA LYS A 84 38.79 0.67 -28.26
C LYS A 84 38.96 1.10 -29.72
N LEU A 85 37.98 1.88 -30.19
CA LEU A 85 38.02 2.82 -31.33
C LEU A 85 37.70 2.23 -32.71
N ALA A 86 36.43 2.38 -33.12
CA ALA A 86 36.06 3.30 -34.20
C ALA A 86 34.63 3.01 -34.69
N LEU A 87 33.65 3.84 -34.32
CA LEU A 87 32.53 4.19 -35.22
C LEU A 87 31.72 5.37 -34.65
N LYS A 88 31.55 6.35 -35.52
CA LYS A 88 31.22 7.77 -35.28
C LYS A 88 29.76 8.01 -34.84
N PRO A 89 29.47 9.15 -34.16
CA PRO A 89 28.10 9.52 -33.76
C PRO A 89 27.28 10.02 -34.96
N LYS A 90 26.25 9.27 -35.36
CA LYS A 90 25.23 9.75 -36.30
C LYS A 90 24.24 10.68 -35.58
N LYS A 91 24.17 11.92 -36.08
CA LYS A 91 23.24 13.00 -35.72
C LYS A 91 21.80 12.47 -35.62
N LYS A 92 21.20 12.56 -34.43
CA LYS A 92 19.78 12.28 -34.21
C LYS A 92 18.96 13.39 -34.87
N LYS A 93 18.22 13.04 -35.93
CA LYS A 93 17.18 13.89 -36.52
C LYS A 93 16.13 14.18 -35.45
N LYS A 94 15.99 15.47 -35.11
CA LYS A 94 14.98 16.02 -34.21
C LYS A 94 13.62 15.88 -34.91
N LYS A 95 12.91 14.78 -34.66
CA LYS A 95 11.50 14.66 -35.04
C LYS A 95 10.74 15.77 -34.32
N VAL A 96 10.18 16.69 -35.11
CA VAL A 96 9.23 17.69 -34.67
C VAL A 96 7.97 16.93 -34.25
N ALA A 97 7.90 16.57 -32.98
CA ALA A 97 6.68 16.08 -32.38
C ALA A 97 5.68 17.24 -32.42
N ALA A 98 4.57 17.03 -33.13
CA ALA A 98 3.42 17.91 -33.09
C ALA A 98 3.11 18.26 -31.64
N LYS A 99 3.07 19.56 -31.34
CA LYS A 99 2.65 20.09 -30.04
C LYS A 99 1.18 19.74 -29.86
N VAL A 100 0.91 18.57 -29.30
CA VAL A 100 -0.26 18.40 -28.45
C VAL A 100 -0.16 19.50 -27.40
N PRO A 101 -1.20 20.33 -27.19
CA PRO A 101 -1.16 21.37 -26.17
C PRO A 101 -0.73 20.72 -24.86
N SER A 102 0.45 21.11 -24.39
CA SER A 102 0.95 20.63 -23.12
C SER A 102 -0.03 21.10 -22.06
N LEU A 103 -0.85 20.18 -21.55
CA LEU A 103 -1.30 20.22 -20.16
C LEU A 103 -0.03 20.13 -19.30
N SER A 104 0.74 21.22 -19.29
CA SER A 104 2.04 21.33 -18.66
C SER A 104 1.85 21.15 -17.17
N ARG A 105 2.05 19.91 -16.71
CA ARG A 105 2.32 19.55 -15.31
C ARG A 105 1.24 19.97 -14.30
N ALA A 106 -0.01 20.15 -14.73
CA ALA A 106 -1.13 20.25 -13.80
C ALA A 106 -1.20 18.92 -13.04
N VAL A 107 -0.74 18.94 -11.79
CA VAL A 107 -0.85 17.79 -10.90
C VAL A 107 -2.32 17.48 -10.78
N LEU A 108 -2.76 16.31 -11.27
CA LEU A 108 -4.14 15.86 -11.08
C LEU A 108 -4.42 15.78 -9.58
N LYS A 109 -5.27 16.71 -9.11
CA LYS A 109 -5.75 16.81 -7.73
C LYS A 109 -7.21 16.35 -7.73
N PRO A 110 -7.47 15.03 -7.59
CA PRO A 110 -8.86 14.58 -7.43
C PRO A 110 -9.46 15.19 -6.15
N PRO A 111 -10.77 15.47 -6.12
CA PRO A 111 -11.46 15.94 -4.91
C PRO A 111 -11.16 15.04 -3.71
N THR A 112 -11.05 15.64 -2.52
CA THR A 112 -10.87 14.89 -1.27
C THR A 112 -12.20 14.31 -0.80
N THR A 113 -12.23 12.99 -0.57
CA THR A 113 -13.44 12.29 -0.12
C THR A 113 -13.63 12.34 1.38
N TYR A 114 -12.59 12.66 2.15
CA TYR A 114 -12.68 12.64 3.61
C TYR A 114 -13.19 13.97 4.14
N LEU A 115 -14.24 13.89 4.93
CA LEU A 115 -14.78 14.99 5.72
C LEU A 115 -15.22 14.42 7.08
N SER A 116 -14.70 14.98 8.16
CA SER A 116 -15.11 14.60 9.52
C SER A 116 -16.29 15.48 9.97
N PRO A 117 -17.14 14.99 10.90
CA PRO A 117 -18.20 15.81 11.50
C PRO A 117 -17.68 17.11 12.10
N TYR A 118 -16.55 17.05 12.80
CA TYR A 118 -15.87 18.23 13.33
C TYR A 118 -15.44 19.22 12.25
N SER A 119 -14.96 18.75 11.08
CA SER A 119 -14.63 19.65 9.96
C SER A 119 -15.86 20.34 9.37
N VAL A 120 -17.03 19.69 9.39
CA VAL A 120 -18.30 20.33 8.98
C VAL A 120 -18.66 21.42 9.98
N PHE A 121 -18.62 21.11 11.28
CA PHE A 121 -18.85 22.08 12.35
C PHE A 121 -17.93 23.29 12.25
N ILE A 122 -16.61 23.07 12.17
CA ILE A 122 -15.65 24.18 12.05
C ILE A 122 -15.93 25.00 10.80
N LYS A 123 -16.27 24.39 9.67
CA LYS A 123 -16.60 25.13 8.45
C LYS A 123 -17.82 26.03 8.62
N GLU A 124 -18.86 25.58 9.34
CA GLU A 124 -20.07 26.34 9.63
C GLU A 124 -19.79 27.54 10.56
N HIS A 125 -18.97 27.32 11.60
CA HIS A 125 -18.69 28.34 12.63
C HIS A 125 -17.47 29.22 12.32
N TYR A 126 -16.67 28.88 11.32
CA TYR A 126 -15.41 29.57 11.01
C TYR A 126 -15.56 31.08 10.83
N THR A 127 -16.55 31.50 10.03
CA THR A 127 -16.80 32.92 9.75
C THR A 127 -17.20 33.68 11.00
N SER A 128 -18.01 33.08 11.88
CA SER A 128 -18.41 33.69 13.16
C SER A 128 -17.19 33.94 14.04
N TYR A 129 -16.33 32.94 14.23
CA TYR A 129 -15.10 33.12 15.02
C TYR A 129 -14.12 34.10 14.36
N ARG A 130 -14.04 34.12 13.03
CA ARG A 130 -13.16 35.05 12.32
C ARG A 130 -13.61 36.50 12.48
N ASN A 131 -14.93 36.74 12.48
CA ASN A 131 -15.51 38.07 12.69
C ASN A 131 -15.30 38.58 14.12
N GLN A 132 -15.10 37.69 15.09
CA GLN A 132 -14.68 38.03 16.46
C GLN A 132 -13.19 38.42 16.55
N GLY A 133 -12.47 38.49 15.42
CA GLY A 133 -11.07 38.87 15.36
C GLY A 133 -10.08 37.74 15.70
N LEU A 134 -10.57 36.53 16.01
CA LEU A 134 -9.72 35.40 16.41
C LEU A 134 -8.77 34.97 15.29
N ALA A 135 -7.53 34.63 15.67
CA ALA A 135 -6.56 34.03 14.77
C ALA A 135 -6.92 32.57 14.47
N PHE A 136 -6.46 32.03 13.33
CA PHE A 136 -6.81 30.65 12.91
C PHE A 136 -6.52 29.60 14.01
N THR A 137 -5.40 29.71 14.71
CA THR A 137 -5.03 28.79 15.80
C THR A 137 -6.01 28.86 16.96
N GLU A 138 -6.45 30.06 17.34
CA GLU A 138 -7.43 30.30 18.40
C GLU A 138 -8.80 29.78 18.00
N ILE A 139 -9.21 30.00 16.73
CA ILE A 139 -10.44 29.44 16.17
C ILE A 139 -10.47 27.92 16.33
N MET A 140 -9.37 27.22 16.04
CA MET A 140 -9.32 25.76 16.16
C MET A 140 -9.35 25.30 17.62
N VAL A 141 -8.73 26.04 18.55
CA VAL A 141 -8.80 25.74 19.99
C VAL A 141 -10.23 25.95 20.50
N ARG A 142 -10.82 27.11 20.22
CA ARG A 142 -12.17 27.46 20.64
C ARG A 142 -13.21 26.51 20.05
N GLY A 143 -13.16 26.29 18.74
CA GLY A 143 -14.05 25.35 18.07
C GLY A 143 -13.93 23.92 18.60
N SER A 144 -12.75 23.49 19.05
CA SER A 144 -12.61 22.18 19.69
C SER A 144 -13.24 22.13 21.08
N GLN A 145 -13.28 23.24 21.83
CA GLN A 145 -13.95 23.34 23.12
C GLN A 145 -15.47 23.32 22.91
N ASP A 146 -15.96 24.18 22.02
CA ASP A 146 -17.39 24.26 21.68
C ASP A 146 -17.91 22.93 21.14
N TRP A 147 -17.14 22.23 20.28
CA TRP A 147 -17.49 20.88 19.80
C TRP A 147 -17.67 19.86 20.93
N LYS A 148 -16.87 19.93 22.00
CA LYS A 148 -16.99 19.00 23.15
C LYS A 148 -18.20 19.30 24.03
N GLN A 149 -18.74 20.53 23.96
CA GLN A 149 -19.91 20.97 24.72
C GLN A 149 -21.22 20.67 23.98
N LEU A 150 -21.17 20.24 22.72
CA LEU A 150 -22.37 19.89 21.96
C LEU A 150 -23.11 18.71 22.59
N SER A 151 -24.44 18.78 22.56
CA SER A 151 -25.26 17.64 22.97
C SER A 151 -25.13 16.48 21.97
N PRO A 152 -25.45 15.23 22.37
CA PRO A 152 -25.44 14.10 21.45
C PRO A 152 -26.32 14.32 20.21
N ALA A 153 -27.47 14.99 20.36
CA ALA A 153 -28.36 15.33 19.24
C ALA A 153 -27.71 16.31 18.25
N GLN A 154 -26.96 17.30 18.74
CA GLN A 154 -26.21 18.22 17.89
C GLN A 154 -25.05 17.52 17.19
N HIS A 155 -24.33 16.63 17.86
CA HIS A 155 -23.30 15.79 17.23
C HIS A 155 -23.87 14.93 16.09
N GLN A 156 -25.09 14.41 16.26
CA GLN A 156 -25.77 13.62 15.24
C GLN A 156 -26.01 14.43 13.96
N LYS A 157 -26.49 15.68 14.07
CA LYS A 157 -26.65 16.60 12.92
C LYS A 157 -25.38 16.69 12.06
N TYR A 158 -24.22 16.93 12.69
CA TYR A 158 -22.95 17.05 11.96
C TYR A 158 -22.44 15.70 11.43
N THR A 159 -22.78 14.60 12.12
CA THR A 159 -22.43 13.25 11.67
C THR A 159 -23.16 12.89 10.39
N ASP A 160 -24.46 13.19 10.33
CA ASP A 160 -25.31 12.96 9.16
C ASP A 160 -24.90 13.88 8.01
N ALA A 161 -24.70 15.17 8.28
CA ALA A 161 -24.19 16.12 7.28
C ALA A 161 -22.82 15.70 6.72
N ALA A 162 -21.91 15.22 7.56
CA ALA A 162 -20.63 14.69 7.11
C ALA A 162 -20.77 13.38 6.32
N ALA A 163 -21.76 12.53 6.63
CA ALA A 163 -22.04 11.32 5.86
C ALA A 163 -22.55 11.67 4.45
N GLN A 164 -23.52 12.58 4.34
CA GLN A 164 -24.05 13.06 3.08
C GLN A 164 -22.96 13.72 2.22
N ALA A 165 -22.21 14.68 2.78
CA ALA A 165 -21.13 15.35 2.05
C ALA A 165 -20.01 14.39 1.60
N ARG A 166 -19.76 13.30 2.35
CA ARG A 166 -18.83 12.24 1.92
C ARG A 166 -19.37 11.48 0.71
N GLN A 167 -20.67 11.21 0.65
CA GLN A 167 -21.31 10.55 -0.50
C GLN A 167 -21.23 11.45 -1.74
N GLU A 168 -21.64 12.70 -1.64
CA GLU A 168 -21.58 13.69 -2.74
C GLU A 168 -20.16 13.84 -3.29
N ARG A 169 -19.17 14.06 -2.42
CA ARG A 169 -17.75 14.18 -2.86
C ARG A 169 -17.21 12.88 -3.44
N SER A 170 -17.72 11.73 -3.03
CA SER A 170 -17.32 10.45 -3.60
C SER A 170 -17.83 10.29 -5.04
N GLN A 171 -19.05 10.77 -5.31
CA GLN A 171 -19.64 10.82 -6.65
C GLN A 171 -18.92 11.84 -7.53
N GLU A 172 -18.73 13.07 -7.04
CA GLU A 172 -17.97 14.11 -7.73
C GLU A 172 -16.55 13.62 -8.09
N ARG A 173 -15.89 12.93 -7.16
CA ARG A 173 -14.59 12.33 -7.44
C ARG A 173 -14.67 11.21 -8.48
N ALA A 174 -15.70 10.38 -8.46
CA ALA A 174 -15.88 9.32 -9.46
C ALA A 174 -16.11 9.92 -10.85
N GLU A 175 -16.98 10.92 -10.97
CA GLU A 175 -17.23 11.66 -12.22
C GLU A 175 -15.99 12.39 -12.72
N PHE A 176 -15.27 13.08 -11.82
CA PHE A 176 -13.99 13.70 -12.13
C PHE A 176 -13.01 12.69 -12.74
N LEU A 177 -12.97 11.47 -12.20
CA LEU A 177 -12.07 10.43 -12.71
C LEU A 177 -12.55 9.83 -14.03
N ARG A 178 -13.87 9.67 -14.23
CA ARG A 178 -14.47 9.21 -15.49
C ARG A 178 -14.22 10.17 -16.64
N ARG A 179 -14.35 11.48 -16.40
CA ARG A 179 -14.05 12.50 -17.42
C ARG A 179 -12.55 12.66 -17.67
N THR A 180 -11.68 12.18 -16.77
CA THR A 180 -10.23 12.35 -16.90
C THR A 180 -9.66 11.23 -17.77
N PRO A 181 -8.98 11.54 -18.89
CA PRO A 181 -8.32 10.53 -19.71
C PRO A 181 -7.43 9.60 -18.89
N TYR A 182 -7.56 8.29 -19.10
CA TYR A 182 -6.82 7.29 -18.33
C TYR A 182 -5.30 7.42 -18.49
N SER A 183 -4.85 7.87 -19.66
CA SER A 183 -3.45 8.19 -19.95
C SER A 183 -2.85 9.21 -18.96
N LEU A 184 -3.61 10.26 -18.61
CA LEU A 184 -3.19 11.28 -17.63
C LEU A 184 -3.14 10.71 -16.21
N ILE A 185 -4.11 9.86 -15.84
CA ILE A 185 -4.11 9.16 -14.54
C ILE A 185 -2.84 8.28 -14.42
N LYS A 186 -2.48 7.57 -15.49
CA LYS A 186 -1.27 6.74 -15.55
C LYS A 186 0.01 7.58 -15.41
N GLN A 187 0.08 8.72 -16.08
CA GLN A 187 1.20 9.65 -15.99
C GLN A 187 1.37 10.21 -14.57
N GLU A 188 0.27 10.65 -13.94
CA GLU A 188 0.28 11.16 -12.57
C GLU A 188 0.69 10.06 -11.57
N ASN A 189 0.17 8.84 -11.71
CA ASN A 189 0.58 7.72 -10.86
C ASN A 189 2.07 7.38 -11.01
N SER A 190 2.62 7.45 -12.23
CA SER A 190 4.06 7.30 -12.45
C SER A 190 4.86 8.37 -11.71
N ARG A 191 4.41 9.63 -11.76
CA ARG A 191 5.00 10.74 -11.00
C ARG A 191 4.94 10.49 -9.47
N ARG A 192 3.78 10.08 -8.95
CA ARG A 192 3.60 9.76 -7.52
C ARG A 192 4.51 8.59 -7.07
N ARG A 193 4.67 7.55 -7.89
CA ARG A 193 5.62 6.43 -7.61
C ARG A 193 7.06 6.92 -7.53
N LYS A 194 7.49 7.77 -8.47
CA LYS A 194 8.84 8.37 -8.45
C LYS A 194 9.06 9.17 -7.16
N LEU A 195 8.10 10.03 -6.79
CA LEU A 195 8.17 10.79 -5.54
C LEU A 195 8.23 9.89 -4.31
N ASN A 196 7.35 8.89 -4.22
CA ASN A 196 7.34 7.94 -3.10
C ASN A 196 8.65 7.15 -2.97
N ARG A 197 9.35 6.90 -4.09
CA ARG A 197 10.66 6.23 -4.09
C ARG A 197 11.78 7.13 -3.56
N THR A 198 11.71 8.44 -3.81
CA THR A 198 12.76 9.38 -3.36
C THR A 198 12.77 9.62 -1.85
N GLY A 199 11.71 9.26 -1.12
CA GLY A 199 11.62 9.51 0.33
C GLY A 199 11.51 10.99 0.73
N LYS A 200 11.58 11.93 -0.22
CA LYS A 200 11.56 13.39 0.03
C LYS A 200 10.22 13.94 0.53
N LYS A 201 9.22 13.09 0.76
CA LYS A 201 7.91 13.49 1.28
C LYS A 201 7.70 12.80 2.61
N SER A 202 7.22 13.55 3.61
CA SER A 202 6.89 13.03 4.94
C SER A 202 5.85 11.92 4.90
N ARG A 203 4.97 11.91 3.89
CA ARG A 203 3.96 10.87 3.66
C ARG A 203 3.97 10.39 2.21
N LYS A 204 3.75 9.09 2.02
CA LYS A 204 3.59 8.47 0.70
C LYS A 204 2.28 8.94 0.06
N LEU A 205 2.35 9.41 -1.18
CA LEU A 205 1.19 9.78 -1.97
C LEU A 205 0.40 8.52 -2.37
N SER A 206 -0.91 8.53 -2.15
CA SER A 206 -1.80 7.44 -2.59
C SER A 206 -1.87 7.38 -4.13
N MET A 207 -2.07 6.20 -4.69
CA MET A 207 -2.30 6.06 -6.13
C MET A 207 -3.75 6.40 -6.46
N ILE A 208 -3.95 7.14 -7.55
CA ILE A 208 -5.26 7.39 -8.12
C ILE A 208 -5.73 6.09 -8.80
N ARG A 209 -6.94 5.66 -8.49
CA ARG A 209 -7.60 4.51 -9.14
C ARG A 209 -8.85 5.02 -9.83
N HIS A 210 -9.01 4.70 -11.10
CA HIS A 210 -10.23 5.01 -11.85
C HIS A 210 -11.38 4.13 -11.32
N PRO A 211 -12.60 4.68 -11.14
CA PRO A 211 -13.71 3.95 -10.53
C PRO A 211 -14.09 2.68 -11.31
N ASP A 212 -14.11 2.76 -12.63
CA ASP A 212 -14.53 1.65 -13.49
C ASP A 212 -13.37 0.74 -13.93
N PHE A 213 -12.16 0.96 -13.41
CA PHE A 213 -11.03 0.11 -13.73
C PHE A 213 -11.23 -1.26 -13.08
N PRO A 214 -11.19 -2.37 -13.84
CA PRO A 214 -11.40 -3.71 -13.30
C PRO A 214 -10.33 -4.05 -12.24
N ALA A 215 -10.63 -5.02 -11.38
CA ALA A 215 -9.66 -5.46 -10.38
C ALA A 215 -8.34 -5.85 -11.06
N LEU A 216 -7.21 -5.30 -10.59
CA LEU A 216 -5.90 -5.48 -11.22
C LEU A 216 -5.49 -6.96 -11.35
N LEU A 217 -5.96 -7.81 -10.45
CA LEU A 217 -5.62 -9.22 -10.40
C LEU A 217 -6.90 -10.03 -10.24
N ALA A 218 -7.18 -10.89 -11.21
CA ALA A 218 -8.20 -11.92 -11.06
C ALA A 218 -7.82 -12.86 -9.91
N PRO A 219 -8.78 -13.35 -9.11
CA PRO A 219 -8.50 -14.34 -8.08
C PRO A 219 -7.89 -15.59 -8.70
N SER A 220 -6.72 -15.99 -8.21
CA SER A 220 -6.10 -17.28 -8.57
C SER A 220 -6.98 -18.44 -8.08
N GLY A 221 -6.78 -19.65 -8.62
CA GLY A 221 -7.49 -20.84 -8.14
C GLY A 221 -7.35 -21.06 -6.63
N TYR A 222 -6.14 -20.84 -6.08
CA TYR A 222 -5.91 -20.90 -4.64
C TYR A 222 -6.66 -19.78 -3.88
N SER A 223 -6.74 -18.57 -4.44
CA SER A 223 -7.51 -17.47 -3.84
C SER A 223 -9.02 -17.76 -3.80
N LEU A 224 -9.55 -18.43 -4.84
CA LEU A 224 -10.94 -18.89 -4.86
C LEU A 224 -11.18 -19.96 -3.81
N PHE A 225 -10.25 -20.91 -3.67
CA PHE A 225 -10.30 -21.90 -2.59
C PHE A 225 -10.32 -21.24 -1.21
N ILE A 226 -9.42 -20.29 -0.92
CA ILE A 226 -9.41 -19.58 0.37
C ILE A 226 -10.78 -18.93 0.64
N ARG A 227 -11.37 -18.29 -0.38
CA ARG A 227 -12.68 -17.65 -0.25
C ARG A 227 -13.76 -18.68 0.07
N ASP A 228 -13.81 -19.78 -0.67
CA ASP A 228 -14.84 -20.80 -0.53
C ASP A 228 -14.67 -21.55 0.82
N THR A 229 -13.44 -21.79 1.28
CA THR A 229 -13.16 -22.42 2.58
C THR A 229 -13.50 -21.48 3.74
N CYS A 230 -13.16 -20.18 3.66
CA CYS A 230 -13.60 -19.20 4.67
C CYS A 230 -15.12 -18.99 4.69
N ALA A 231 -15.83 -19.22 3.58
CA ALA A 231 -17.29 -19.16 3.56
C ALA A 231 -17.93 -20.39 4.21
N LYS A 232 -17.28 -21.56 4.13
CA LYS A 232 -17.79 -22.82 4.68
C LYS A 232 -17.46 -23.02 6.15
N GLN A 233 -16.35 -22.48 6.65
CA GLN A 233 -15.82 -22.80 7.97
C GLN A 233 -15.19 -21.57 8.65
N ASP A 234 -15.26 -21.50 9.98
CA ASP A 234 -14.48 -20.53 10.75
C ASP A 234 -13.02 -20.96 10.87
N ILE A 235 -12.25 -20.66 9.82
CA ILE A 235 -10.80 -20.88 9.74
C ILE A 235 -10.06 -20.26 10.92
N SER A 236 -10.56 -19.15 11.49
CA SER A 236 -9.90 -18.50 12.62
C SER A 236 -10.06 -19.27 13.92
N ALA A 237 -11.21 -19.91 14.14
CA ALA A 237 -11.39 -20.83 15.26
C ALA A 237 -10.55 -22.11 15.10
N LEU A 238 -10.60 -22.74 13.92
CA LEU A 238 -9.87 -23.99 13.65
C LEU A 238 -8.34 -23.80 13.77
N ALA A 239 -7.81 -22.71 13.20
CA ALA A 239 -6.39 -22.43 13.27
C ALA A 239 -5.92 -22.10 14.71
N ARG A 240 -6.76 -21.43 15.52
CA ARG A 240 -6.47 -21.18 16.95
C ARG A 240 -6.41 -22.48 17.74
N ALA A 241 -7.33 -23.41 17.51
CA ALA A 241 -7.33 -24.72 18.18
C ALA A 241 -6.03 -25.50 17.92
N GLN A 242 -5.45 -25.35 16.72
CA GLN A 242 -4.18 -25.98 16.35
C GLN A 242 -2.94 -25.13 16.66
N ASN A 243 -3.11 -23.94 17.26
CA ASN A 243 -2.04 -22.96 17.49
C ASN A 243 -1.24 -22.58 16.21
N ILE A 244 -1.94 -22.48 15.08
CA ILE A 244 -1.38 -22.13 13.76
C ILE A 244 -2.01 -20.82 13.27
N ARG A 245 -1.30 -20.07 12.42
CA ARG A 245 -1.90 -18.90 11.75
C ARG A 245 -2.98 -19.34 10.75
N PRO A 246 -4.15 -18.67 10.66
CA PRO A 246 -5.25 -19.05 9.74
C PRO A 246 -4.81 -19.38 8.31
N MET A 247 -3.94 -18.57 7.70
CA MET A 247 -3.49 -18.80 6.33
C MET A 247 -2.57 -20.03 6.18
N ASN A 248 -1.82 -20.39 7.22
CA ASN A 248 -0.99 -21.59 7.20
C ASN A 248 -1.87 -22.84 7.27
N TYR A 249 -2.96 -22.78 8.04
CA TYR A 249 -3.96 -23.84 8.11
C TYR A 249 -4.65 -24.04 6.74
N VAL A 250 -5.12 -22.97 6.10
CA VAL A 250 -5.70 -23.06 4.74
C VAL A 250 -4.68 -23.59 3.72
N ALA A 251 -3.40 -23.23 3.86
CA ALA A 251 -2.36 -23.78 3.00
C ALA A 251 -2.15 -25.29 3.21
N GLN A 252 -2.31 -25.81 4.44
CA GLN A 252 -2.28 -27.25 4.71
C GLN A 252 -3.48 -27.96 4.09
N LEU A 253 -4.70 -27.41 4.26
CA LEU A 253 -5.91 -27.95 3.61
C LEU A 253 -5.75 -27.98 2.10
N TRP A 254 -5.20 -26.92 1.50
CA TRP A 254 -4.91 -26.91 0.06
C TRP A 254 -3.90 -27.98 -0.34
N LYS A 255 -2.86 -28.25 0.46
CA LYS A 255 -1.90 -29.32 0.15
C LYS A 255 -2.56 -30.70 0.20
N GLN A 256 -3.43 -30.93 1.18
CA GLN A 256 -4.17 -32.18 1.38
C GLN A 256 -5.29 -32.42 0.36
N LEU A 257 -5.73 -31.36 -0.34
CA LEU A 257 -6.79 -31.47 -1.35
C LEU A 257 -6.41 -32.43 -2.49
N PRO A 258 -7.32 -33.31 -2.95
CA PRO A 258 -7.08 -34.14 -4.13
C PRO A 258 -6.71 -33.31 -5.36
N GLU A 259 -5.89 -33.87 -6.25
CA GLU A 259 -5.43 -33.14 -7.43
C GLU A 259 -6.58 -32.82 -8.41
N SER A 260 -7.61 -33.68 -8.47
CA SER A 260 -8.85 -33.46 -9.24
C SER A 260 -9.59 -32.19 -8.79
N GLU A 261 -9.72 -31.98 -7.49
CA GLU A 261 -10.35 -30.78 -6.93
C GLU A 261 -9.48 -29.53 -7.14
N LYS A 262 -8.17 -29.64 -6.91
CA LYS A 262 -7.22 -28.55 -7.21
C LYS A 262 -7.33 -28.11 -8.67
N GLN A 263 -7.46 -29.08 -9.58
CA GLN A 263 -7.60 -28.80 -11.01
C GLN A 263 -8.86 -28.00 -11.33
N THR A 264 -9.98 -28.29 -10.65
CA THR A 264 -11.22 -27.50 -10.76
C THR A 264 -10.98 -26.04 -10.38
N TYR A 265 -10.29 -25.78 -9.27
CA TYR A 265 -9.94 -24.41 -8.87
C TYR A 265 -8.96 -23.74 -9.84
N ARG A 266 -7.99 -24.49 -10.39
CA ARG A 266 -7.08 -23.96 -11.42
C ARG A 266 -7.83 -23.53 -12.68
N GLN A 267 -8.79 -24.34 -13.14
CA GLN A 267 -9.65 -24.00 -14.28
C GLN A 267 -10.49 -22.75 -13.99
N LYS A 268 -11.16 -22.67 -12.83
CA LYS A 268 -11.89 -21.46 -12.40
C LYS A 268 -10.99 -20.22 -12.33
N GLY A 269 -9.76 -20.38 -11.84
CA GLY A 269 -8.77 -19.31 -11.80
C GLY A 269 -8.35 -18.82 -13.19
N LYS A 270 -8.14 -19.75 -14.14
CA LYS A 270 -7.84 -19.41 -15.55
C LYS A 270 -9.01 -18.66 -16.20
N ALA A 271 -10.22 -19.19 -16.10
CA ALA A 271 -11.42 -18.54 -16.63
C ALA A 271 -11.62 -17.13 -16.05
N ASN A 272 -11.42 -16.94 -14.74
CA ASN A 272 -11.46 -15.61 -14.13
C ASN A 272 -10.38 -14.67 -14.65
N SER A 273 -9.16 -15.17 -14.88
CA SER A 273 -8.07 -14.39 -15.44
C SER A 273 -8.37 -13.93 -16.87
N GLU A 274 -8.94 -14.80 -17.69
CA GLU A 274 -9.36 -14.50 -19.07
C GLU A 274 -10.50 -13.47 -19.07
N ALA A 275 -11.53 -13.68 -18.27
CA ALA A 275 -12.63 -12.72 -18.12
C ALA A 275 -12.15 -11.35 -17.63
N ASN A 276 -11.20 -11.30 -16.69
CA ASN A 276 -10.64 -10.04 -16.22
C ASN A 276 -9.75 -9.37 -17.28
N ARG A 277 -9.01 -10.15 -18.07
CA ARG A 277 -8.24 -9.63 -19.21
C ARG A 277 -9.16 -8.97 -20.24
N ALA A 278 -10.26 -9.63 -20.62
CA ALA A 278 -11.26 -9.06 -21.52
C ALA A 278 -11.83 -7.73 -20.97
N LYS A 279 -12.16 -7.67 -19.67
CA LYS A 279 -12.60 -6.42 -19.02
C LYS A 279 -11.54 -5.31 -19.06
N VAL A 280 -10.27 -5.64 -18.87
CA VAL A 280 -9.16 -4.68 -18.97
C VAL A 280 -9.01 -4.18 -20.41
N GLU A 281 -9.14 -5.05 -21.40
CA GLU A 281 -9.07 -4.69 -22.82
C GLU A 281 -10.25 -3.78 -23.20
N GLN A 282 -11.47 -4.14 -22.82
CA GLN A 282 -12.67 -3.30 -23.00
C GLN A 282 -12.51 -1.93 -22.33
N PHE A 283 -12.01 -1.89 -21.09
CA PHE A 283 -11.72 -0.64 -20.39
C PHE A 283 -10.69 0.19 -21.16
N ASN A 284 -9.61 -0.42 -21.63
CA ASN A 284 -8.59 0.29 -22.39
C ASN A 284 -9.16 0.84 -23.70
N HIS A 285 -10.06 0.12 -24.39
CA HIS A 285 -10.73 0.63 -25.59
C HIS A 285 -11.68 1.79 -25.29
N GLN A 286 -12.43 1.72 -24.18
CA GLN A 286 -13.37 2.77 -23.78
C GLN A 286 -12.66 4.07 -23.35
N TYR A 287 -11.47 3.97 -22.78
CA TYR A 287 -10.74 5.09 -22.17
C TYR A 287 -9.36 5.38 -22.79
N ALA A 288 -9.09 4.87 -24.00
CA ALA A 288 -7.89 5.18 -24.79
C ALA A 288 -7.93 6.63 -25.30
#